data_AF-X0XKB3-F1
#
_entry.id   AF-X0XKB3-F1
#
_cell.length_a   1.000
_cell.length_b   1.000
_cell.length_c   1.000
_cell.angle_alpha   90.00
_cell.angle_beta   90.00
_cell.angle_gamma   90.00
#
_symmetry.space_group_name_H-M   'P 1'
#
loop_
_entity.id
_entity.type
_entity.pdbx_description
1 polymer ?
#
loop_
_entity_poly.entity_id
_entity_poly.type
_entity_poly.pdbx_seq_one_letter_code
_entity_poly.pdbx_strand_id
1 'polypeptide(L)'
;MLTRKLSISLTVALLLAVAGYALEPSPVPRGRSLMSQVVLVKAGRPAAAIAVADDEQHRTLAAQVQDAIKQATGAQLPIISDTEAAANIGSGNLVVIGNLMTNKVAERLYHNYYIASDAAQPGPGRYEFRTVH
;
A
#
# COMPACT_ATOMS: atom_id res chain seq x y z
N MET A 1 -10.86 66.80 -23.69
CA MET A 1 -11.63 65.59 -23.29
C MET A 1 -10.76 64.31 -23.23
N LEU A 2 -9.46 64.38 -22.94
CA LEU A 2 -8.54 63.23 -23.04
C LEU A 2 -7.86 62.82 -21.72
N THR A 3 -8.21 63.42 -20.59
CA THR A 3 -7.55 63.15 -19.29
C THR A 3 -8.43 62.40 -18.29
N ARG A 4 -9.75 62.29 -18.52
CA ARG A 4 -10.69 61.62 -17.60
C ARG A 4 -10.90 60.14 -17.88
N LYS A 5 -10.58 59.65 -19.09
CA LYS A 5 -10.70 58.23 -19.47
C LYS A 5 -9.52 57.35 -19.03
N LEU A 6 -8.34 57.95 -18.82
CA LEU A 6 -7.13 57.21 -18.47
C LEU A 6 -7.13 56.72 -17.00
N SER A 7 -7.76 57.46 -16.09
CA SER A 7 -7.78 57.13 -14.66
C SER A 7 -8.72 55.97 -14.31
N ILE A 8 -9.83 55.81 -15.05
CA ILE A 8 -10.82 54.74 -14.80
C ILE A 8 -10.29 53.39 -15.32
N SER A 9 -9.62 53.37 -16.47
CA SER A 9 -9.07 52.13 -17.05
C SER A 9 -7.94 51.52 -16.22
N LEU A 10 -7.10 52.35 -15.61
CA LEU A 10 -5.98 51.86 -14.79
C LEU A 10 -6.47 51.24 -13.47
N THR A 11 -7.57 51.75 -12.92
CA THR A 11 -8.13 51.27 -11.64
C THR A 11 -8.84 49.92 -11.81
N VAL A 12 -9.54 49.68 -12.93
CA VAL A 12 -10.22 48.40 -13.20
C VAL A 12 -9.23 47.28 -13.53
N ALA A 13 -8.12 47.59 -14.22
CA ALA A 13 -7.08 46.60 -14.50
C ALA A 13 -6.34 46.14 -13.23
N LEU A 14 -6.14 47.03 -12.26
CA LEU A 14 -5.51 46.69 -10.99
C LEU A 14 -6.41 45.80 -10.11
N LEU A 15 -7.73 46.01 -10.14
CA LEU A 15 -8.70 45.20 -9.40
C LEU A 15 -8.87 43.78 -9.97
N LEU A 16 -8.75 43.59 -11.28
CA LEU A 16 -8.81 42.26 -11.91
C LEU A 16 -7.52 41.44 -11.71
N ALA A 17 -6.36 42.10 -11.57
CA ALA A 17 -5.09 41.41 -11.35
C ALA A 17 -4.94 40.83 -9.93
N VAL A 18 -5.63 41.39 -8.93
CA VAL A 18 -5.55 40.94 -7.52
C VAL A 18 -6.40 39.69 -7.26
N ALA A 19 -7.47 39.46 -8.02
CA ALA A 19 -8.32 38.28 -7.84
C ALA A 19 -7.68 36.96 -8.32
N GLY A 20 -6.59 37.04 -9.11
CA GLY A 20 -5.93 35.86 -9.70
C GLY A 20 -4.87 35.20 -8.84
N TYR A 21 -4.43 35.82 -7.73
CA TYR A 21 -3.28 35.37 -6.94
C TYR A 21 -3.64 35.14 -5.47
N ALA A 22 -4.56 34.22 -5.17
CA ALA A 22 -4.65 33.67 -3.80
C ALA A 22 -5.49 32.39 -3.70
N LEU A 23 -5.58 31.54 -4.73
CA LEU A 23 -5.83 30.13 -4.44
C LEU A 23 -4.49 29.54 -3.98
N GLU A 24 -4.19 29.73 -2.70
CA GLU A 24 -3.19 28.88 -2.06
C GLU A 24 -3.63 27.43 -2.29
N PRO A 25 -2.78 26.56 -2.86
CA PRO A 25 -3.12 25.16 -2.98
C PRO A 25 -3.44 24.66 -1.58
N SER A 26 -4.59 24.00 -1.42
CA SER A 26 -4.95 23.36 -0.15
C SER A 26 -3.73 22.58 0.34
N PRO A 27 -3.33 22.73 1.62
CA PRO A 27 -2.17 22.03 2.15
C PRO A 27 -2.29 20.55 1.82
N VAL A 28 -1.34 20.00 1.06
CA VAL A 28 -1.31 18.56 0.82
C VAL A 28 -1.14 17.93 2.20
N PRO A 29 -2.09 17.10 2.66
CA PRO A 29 -1.98 16.46 3.95
C PRO A 29 -0.63 15.73 4.00
N ARG A 30 0.09 15.89 5.11
CA ARG A 30 1.39 15.24 5.29
C ARG A 30 1.19 13.74 5.03
N GLY A 31 1.92 13.20 4.05
CA GLY A 31 1.80 11.80 3.67
C GLY A 31 1.97 10.87 4.88
N ARG A 32 1.33 9.70 4.83
CA ARG A 32 1.49 8.66 5.85
C ARG A 32 3.00 8.42 6.08
N SER A 33 3.40 8.39 7.35
CA SER A 33 4.80 8.11 7.72
C SER A 33 5.22 6.77 7.11
N LEU A 34 6.38 6.76 6.44
CA LEU A 34 6.94 5.55 5.86
C LEU A 34 7.25 4.58 7.00
N MET A 35 6.50 3.48 7.05
CA MET A 35 6.79 2.38 7.96
C MET A 35 7.96 1.60 7.35
N SER A 36 9.15 1.60 7.94
CA SER A 36 10.30 0.86 7.37
C SER A 36 10.31 -0.62 7.77
N GLN A 37 9.42 -1.03 8.67
CA GLN A 37 9.36 -2.37 9.24
C GLN A 37 7.91 -2.84 9.32
N VAL A 38 7.71 -4.14 9.06
CA VAL A 38 6.43 -4.82 9.27
C VAL A 38 6.51 -5.60 10.57
N VAL A 39 5.65 -5.26 11.52
CA VAL A 39 5.62 -5.92 12.83
C VAL A 39 4.87 -7.23 12.70
N LEU A 40 5.59 -8.36 12.73
CA LEU A 40 5.00 -9.69 12.72
C LEU A 40 4.51 -10.14 14.11
N VAL A 41 5.26 -9.75 15.15
CA VAL A 41 5.02 -10.12 16.55
C VAL A 41 5.25 -8.90 17.43
N LYS A 42 4.35 -8.66 18.38
CA LYS A 42 4.43 -7.55 19.34
C LYS A 42 4.18 -8.08 20.74
N ALA A 43 5.14 -7.86 21.65
CA ALA A 43 5.07 -8.34 23.04
C ALA A 43 4.75 -9.84 23.15
N GLY A 44 5.41 -10.67 22.31
CA GLY A 44 5.22 -12.13 22.29
C GLY A 44 3.88 -12.60 21.71
N ARG A 45 3.06 -11.70 21.17
CA ARG A 45 1.77 -12.03 20.54
C ARG A 45 1.82 -11.78 19.04
N PRO A 46 1.12 -12.60 18.22
CA PRO A 46 0.99 -12.34 16.80
C PRO A 46 0.43 -10.94 16.55
N ALA A 47 1.06 -10.19 15.64
CA ALA A 47 0.64 -8.87 15.19
C ALA A 47 0.40 -8.83 13.66
N ALA A 48 0.51 -9.99 13.00
CA ALA A 48 0.28 -10.20 11.59
C ALA A 48 -0.43 -11.55 11.36
N ALA A 49 -0.90 -11.78 10.14
CA ALA A 49 -1.40 -13.06 9.67
C ALA A 49 -0.68 -13.50 8.39
N ILE A 50 -0.67 -14.81 8.11
CA ILE A 50 -0.19 -15.37 6.85
C ILE A 50 -1.40 -15.60 5.95
N ALA A 51 -1.47 -14.89 4.82
CA ALA A 51 -2.55 -14.99 3.84
C ALA A 51 -2.13 -15.90 2.68
N VAL A 52 -2.91 -16.94 2.42
CA VAL A 52 -2.56 -18.00 1.48
C VAL A 52 -3.79 -18.55 0.75
N ALA A 53 -3.61 -19.00 -0.49
CA ALA A 53 -4.65 -19.72 -1.21
C ALA A 53 -4.98 -21.07 -0.56
N ASP A 54 -6.19 -21.57 -0.87
CA ASP A 54 -6.69 -22.83 -0.37
C ASP A 54 -6.25 -24.03 -1.22
N ASP A 55 -4.94 -24.16 -1.41
CA ASP A 55 -4.33 -25.33 -2.05
C ASP A 55 -3.19 -25.90 -1.20
N GLU A 56 -2.92 -27.20 -1.38
CA GLU A 56 -1.99 -27.95 -0.55
C GLU A 56 -0.56 -27.41 -0.63
N GLN A 57 -0.11 -26.99 -1.81
CA GLN A 57 1.26 -26.52 -2.03
C GLN A 57 1.51 -25.22 -1.26
N HIS A 58 0.61 -24.24 -1.41
CA HIS A 58 0.76 -22.97 -0.71
C HIS A 58 0.51 -23.12 0.80
N ARG A 59 -0.45 -23.95 1.23
CA ARG A 59 -0.67 -24.24 2.65
C ARG A 59 0.54 -24.88 3.31
N THR A 60 1.23 -25.78 2.62
CA THR A 60 2.48 -26.38 3.11
C THR A 60 3.57 -25.33 3.30
N LEU A 61 3.74 -24.42 2.33
CA LEU A 61 4.68 -23.31 2.45
C LEU A 61 4.30 -22.35 3.58
N ALA A 62 3.00 -22.06 3.76
CA ALA A 62 2.50 -21.23 4.86
C ALA A 62 2.81 -21.84 6.22
N ALA A 63 2.67 -23.16 6.37
CA ALA A 63 3.04 -23.87 7.60
C ALA A 63 4.55 -23.77 7.88
N GLN A 64 5.40 -23.95 6.86
CA GLN A 64 6.85 -23.79 7.01
C GLN A 64 7.24 -22.38 7.45
N VAL A 65 6.62 -21.35 6.87
CA VAL A 65 6.84 -19.95 7.25
C VAL A 65 6.34 -19.69 8.67
N GLN A 66 5.16 -20.21 9.03
CA GLN A 66 4.60 -20.10 10.39
C GLN A 66 5.54 -20.72 11.42
N ASP A 67 6.05 -21.92 11.15
CA ASP A 67 6.97 -22.64 12.04
C ASP A 67 8.28 -21.88 12.21
N ALA A 68 8.86 -21.36 11.13
CA ALA A 68 10.06 -20.55 11.19
C ALA A 68 9.86 -19.28 12.05
N ILE A 69 8.72 -18.59 11.89
CA ILE A 69 8.38 -17.42 12.71
C ILE A 69 8.19 -17.81 14.18
N LYS A 70 7.49 -18.93 14.45
CA LYS A 70 7.28 -19.44 15.80
C LYS A 70 8.60 -19.80 16.48
N GLN A 71 9.51 -20.45 15.78
CA GLN A 71 10.84 -20.79 16.30
C GLN A 71 11.67 -19.53 16.61
N ALA A 72 11.61 -18.53 15.73
CA ALA A 72 12.38 -17.30 15.91
C ALA A 72 11.82 -16.35 16.99
N THR A 73 10.49 -16.38 17.23
CA THR A 73 9.81 -15.34 18.02
C THR A 73 8.99 -15.87 19.21
N GLY A 74 8.74 -17.17 19.27
CA GLY A 74 7.83 -17.81 20.22
C GLY A 74 6.34 -17.64 19.91
N ALA A 75 5.96 -16.83 18.92
CA ALA A 75 4.57 -16.56 18.57
C ALA A 75 4.15 -17.27 17.28
N GLN A 76 2.96 -17.89 17.30
CA GLN A 76 2.39 -18.56 16.14
C GLN A 76 1.40 -17.64 15.42
N LEU A 77 1.77 -17.16 14.24
CA LEU A 77 0.88 -16.30 13.43
C LEU A 77 -0.30 -17.13 12.89
N PRO A 78 -1.53 -16.60 12.89
CA PRO A 78 -2.65 -17.26 12.23
C PRO A 78 -2.39 -17.38 10.72
N ILE A 79 -2.76 -18.53 10.13
CA ILE A 79 -2.87 -18.71 8.68
C ILE A 79 -4.34 -18.51 8.32
N ILE A 80 -4.62 -17.60 7.40
CA ILE A 80 -5.97 -17.24 6.96
C ILE A 80 -6.08 -17.37 5.44
N SER A 81 -7.31 -17.48 4.93
CA SER A 81 -7.55 -17.51 3.49
C SER A 81 -7.17 -16.17 2.84
N ASP A 82 -6.64 -16.24 1.62
CA ASP A 82 -6.32 -15.06 0.81
C ASP A 82 -7.55 -14.18 0.52
N THR A 83 -8.73 -14.78 0.38
CA THR A 83 -9.98 -14.09 0.09
C THR A 83 -10.46 -13.30 1.31
N GLU A 84 -10.39 -13.88 2.51
CA GLU A 84 -10.66 -13.17 3.77
C GLU A 84 -9.68 -12.02 3.98
N ALA A 85 -8.39 -12.25 3.73
CA ALA A 85 -7.37 -11.23 3.84
C ALA A 85 -7.59 -10.09 2.84
N ALA A 86 -7.96 -10.41 1.59
CA ALA A 86 -8.22 -9.42 0.54
C ALA A 86 -9.40 -8.51 0.86
N ALA A 87 -10.45 -9.05 1.49
CA ALA A 87 -11.61 -8.27 1.94
C ALA A 87 -11.26 -7.25 3.05
N ASN A 88 -10.16 -7.45 3.77
CA ASN A 88 -9.77 -6.65 4.93
C ASN A 88 -8.36 -6.04 4.79
N ILE A 89 -7.90 -5.78 3.57
CA ILE A 89 -6.60 -5.14 3.31
C ILE A 89 -6.53 -3.80 4.03
N GLY A 90 -5.44 -3.59 4.77
CA GLY A 90 -5.19 -2.37 5.55
C GLY A 90 -5.61 -2.45 7.01
N SER A 91 -6.33 -3.50 7.43
CA SER A 91 -6.70 -3.70 8.85
C SER A 91 -5.56 -4.26 9.71
N GLY A 92 -4.48 -4.75 9.11
CA GLY A 92 -3.33 -5.30 9.83
C GLY A 92 -2.19 -5.69 8.91
N ASN A 93 -1.10 -6.19 9.52
CA ASN A 93 0.07 -6.67 8.79
C ASN A 93 -0.19 -8.07 8.24
N LEU A 94 0.26 -8.31 7.01
CA LEU A 94 0.12 -9.60 6.33
C LEU A 94 1.47 -10.09 5.83
N VAL A 95 1.70 -11.40 5.94
CA VAL A 95 2.65 -12.14 5.12
C VAL A 95 1.84 -12.77 4.00
N VAL A 96 2.07 -12.35 2.76
CA VAL A 96 1.32 -12.82 1.60
C VAL A 96 2.16 -13.86 0.86
N ILE A 97 1.61 -15.06 0.66
CA ILE A 97 2.27 -16.14 -0.06
C ILE A 97 1.52 -16.39 -1.37
N GLY A 98 2.22 -16.22 -2.50
CA GLY A 98 1.67 -16.35 -3.84
C GLY A 98 1.97 -15.14 -4.72
N ASN A 99 1.33 -15.09 -5.88
CA ASN A 99 1.45 -14.04 -6.89
C ASN A 99 0.06 -13.63 -7.43
N LEU A 100 0.03 -12.78 -8.46
CA LEU A 100 -1.21 -12.35 -9.13
C LEU A 100 -2.20 -13.49 -9.41
N MET A 101 -1.70 -14.67 -9.79
CA MET A 101 -2.55 -15.79 -10.24
C MET A 101 -3.07 -16.65 -9.09
N THR A 102 -2.48 -16.53 -7.90
CA THR A 102 -2.62 -17.52 -6.83
C THR A 102 -3.01 -16.93 -5.49
N ASN A 103 -3.04 -15.61 -5.32
CA ASN A 103 -3.42 -15.00 -4.04
C ASN A 103 -4.20 -13.70 -4.26
N LYS A 104 -5.41 -13.60 -3.72
CA LYS A 104 -6.28 -12.41 -3.87
C LYS A 104 -5.70 -11.11 -3.30
N VAL A 105 -4.85 -11.20 -2.28
CA VAL A 105 -4.11 -10.02 -1.79
C VAL A 105 -3.05 -9.61 -2.82
N ALA A 106 -2.27 -10.57 -3.33
CA ALA A 106 -1.25 -10.30 -4.35
C ALA A 106 -1.87 -9.77 -5.66
N GLU A 107 -3.03 -10.30 -6.08
CA GLU A 107 -3.81 -9.79 -7.21
C GLU A 107 -4.15 -8.31 -7.03
N ARG A 108 -4.66 -7.94 -5.85
CA ARG A 108 -4.96 -6.53 -5.54
C ARG A 108 -3.71 -5.66 -5.56
N LEU A 109 -2.59 -6.14 -5.01
CA LEU A 109 -1.33 -5.40 -5.01
C LEU A 109 -0.77 -5.22 -6.42
N TYR A 110 -0.85 -6.25 -7.27
CA TYR A 110 -0.41 -6.22 -8.66
C TYR A 110 -1.22 -5.20 -9.47
N HIS A 111 -2.55 -5.24 -9.39
CA HIS A 111 -3.41 -4.31 -10.12
C HIS A 111 -3.26 -2.84 -9.68
N ASN A 112 -2.73 -2.60 -8.48
CA ASN A 112 -2.39 -1.27 -7.99
C ASN A 112 -0.88 -0.95 -8.10
N TYR A 113 -0.13 -1.72 -8.90
CA TYR A 113 1.28 -1.48 -9.21
C TYR A 113 2.25 -1.53 -8.01
N TYR A 114 1.89 -2.20 -6.93
CA TYR A 114 2.78 -2.37 -5.77
C TYR A 114 3.79 -3.51 -5.94
N ILE A 115 3.45 -4.51 -6.76
CA ILE A 115 4.28 -5.66 -7.09
C ILE A 115 4.16 -5.97 -8.58
N ALA A 116 5.10 -6.75 -9.12
CA ALA A 116 5.07 -7.24 -10.50
C ALA A 116 5.14 -8.78 -10.57
N SER A 117 4.97 -9.48 -9.45
CA SER A 117 5.00 -10.95 -9.39
C SER A 117 3.73 -11.56 -10.00
N ASP A 118 3.91 -12.41 -10.99
CA ASP A 118 2.85 -13.11 -11.73
C ASP A 118 3.33 -14.51 -12.18
N ALA A 119 2.69 -15.11 -13.18
CA ALA A 119 3.09 -16.42 -13.69
C ALA A 119 4.43 -16.42 -14.44
N ALA A 120 4.86 -15.28 -14.98
CA ALA A 120 6.08 -15.13 -15.77
C ALA A 120 7.24 -14.54 -14.95
N GLN A 121 6.96 -13.60 -14.05
CA GLN A 121 7.92 -12.94 -13.18
C GLN A 121 7.81 -13.49 -11.74
N PRO A 122 8.91 -13.87 -11.06
CA PRO A 122 10.32 -13.56 -11.34
C PRO A 122 11.05 -14.51 -12.30
N GLY A 123 10.33 -15.43 -12.93
CA GLY A 123 10.85 -16.50 -13.79
C GLY A 123 10.91 -17.86 -13.09
N PRO A 124 11.07 -18.96 -13.85
CA PRO A 124 11.03 -20.32 -13.31
C PRO A 124 12.03 -20.54 -12.18
N GLY A 125 11.56 -21.16 -11.09
CA GLY A 125 12.39 -21.51 -9.92
C GLY A 125 12.91 -20.32 -9.11
N ARG A 126 12.44 -19.10 -9.38
CA ARG A 126 12.81 -17.89 -8.64
C ARG A 126 11.66 -17.40 -7.78
N TYR A 127 11.96 -16.54 -6.81
CA TYR A 127 10.99 -15.92 -5.92
C TYR A 127 11.31 -14.43 -5.71
N GLU A 128 10.27 -13.64 -5.44
CA GLU A 128 10.39 -12.26 -4.95
C GLU A 128 10.10 -12.27 -3.44
N PHE A 129 10.97 -11.66 -2.65
CA PHE A 129 10.71 -11.39 -1.24
C PHE A 129 10.88 -9.89 -1.00
N ARG A 130 9.80 -9.24 -0.56
CA ARG A 130 9.79 -7.79 -0.35
C ARG A 130 8.75 -7.37 0.65
N THR A 131 8.90 -6.12 1.08
CA THR A 131 7.89 -5.42 1.85
C THR A 131 7.09 -4.47 0.95
N VAL A 132 5.80 -4.31 1.27
CA VAL A 132 4.86 -3.38 0.62
C VAL A 132 4.20 -2.56 1.72
N HIS A 133 4.03 -1.24 1.51
CA HIS A 133 3.58 -0.26 2.51
C HIS A 133 2.39 0.58 2.03
#